data_AF-A0A5W0X7J9-F1
#
_entry.id   AF-A0A5W0X7J9-F1
#
_cell.length_a   1.000
_cell.length_b   1.000
_cell.length_c   1.000
_cell.angle_alpha   90.00
_cell.angle_beta   90.00
_cell.angle_gamma   90.00
#
_symmetry.space_group_name_H-M   'P 1'
#
loop_
_entity.id
_entity.type
_entity.pdbx_description
1 polymer ?
#
loop_
_entity_poly.entity_id
_entity_poly.type
_entity_poly.pdbx_seq_one_letter_code
_entity_poly.pdbx_strand_id
1 'polypeptide(L)'
;MNTQYLEYVRQQLIVATADLSGATKGQLQAWLENAQLYTKNYPRKKQRIRDEVTGKMITLNNPPIAGKQSLAKGSAIPLVQPVEYSTSSWRRALLSLEEHNKAWLLWNYSENTCWEYQVTVTRWAWEKFSQQLEGKRVAKKTLARLRQLIWLAAQDVKAELARRETYEYQTLAELMGVAKSTWTETYMSHWLVMRNSFKRLDSDALISVTRSRSQQKATNLDISLAKPN
;
A
#
# COMPACT_ATOMS: atom_id res chain seq x y z
N MET A 1 -0.46 24.35 -7.53
CA MET A 1 0.45 23.23 -7.88
C MET A 1 0.01 22.69 -9.23
N ASN A 2 0.91 22.46 -10.19
CA ASN A 2 0.55 22.01 -11.54
C ASN A 2 0.00 20.56 -11.50
N THR A 3 -0.95 20.21 -12.37
CA THR A 3 -1.53 18.85 -12.46
C THR A 3 -0.47 17.79 -12.75
N GLN A 4 0.49 18.11 -13.62
CA GLN A 4 1.64 17.25 -13.94
C GLN A 4 2.49 16.94 -12.70
N TYR A 5 2.65 17.91 -11.81
CA TYR A 5 3.43 17.73 -10.59
C TYR A 5 2.70 16.82 -9.60
N LEU A 6 1.38 16.95 -9.46
CA LEU A 6 0.59 16.04 -8.63
C LEU A 6 0.71 14.59 -9.12
N GLU A 7 0.67 14.38 -10.44
CA GLU A 7 0.84 13.04 -11.03
C GLU A 7 2.22 12.46 -10.74
N TYR A 8 3.28 13.28 -10.82
CA TYR A 8 4.61 12.87 -10.40
C TYR A 8 4.64 12.43 -8.93
N VAL A 9 4.01 13.18 -8.02
CA VAL A 9 3.93 12.81 -6.60
C VAL A 9 3.20 11.47 -6.42
N ARG A 10 2.10 11.25 -7.13
CA ARG A 10 1.37 9.96 -7.09
C ARG A 10 2.26 8.80 -7.50
N GLN A 11 2.99 8.93 -8.61
CA GLN A 11 3.93 7.89 -9.06
C GLN A 11 5.02 7.63 -8.03
N GLN A 12 5.58 8.67 -7.42
CA GLN A 12 6.57 8.52 -6.36
C GLN A 12 6.01 7.80 -5.13
N LEU A 13 4.75 8.08 -4.76
CA LEU A 13 4.09 7.38 -3.65
C LEU A 13 3.84 5.90 -3.95
N ILE A 14 3.41 5.58 -5.18
CA ILE A 14 3.22 4.19 -5.62
C ILE A 14 4.54 3.43 -5.51
N VAL A 15 5.62 3.96 -6.08
CA VAL A 15 6.95 3.32 -6.02
C VAL A 15 7.46 3.25 -4.58
N ALA A 16 7.24 4.31 -3.80
CA ALA A 16 7.65 4.31 -2.40
C ALA A 16 6.91 3.24 -1.61
N THR A 17 5.63 3.02 -1.84
CA THR A 17 4.83 2.11 -1.01
C THR A 17 4.71 0.69 -1.56
N ALA A 18 5.26 0.43 -2.75
CA ALA A 18 5.32 -0.89 -3.35
C ALA A 18 6.07 -1.90 -2.45
N ASP A 19 5.53 -3.11 -2.36
CA ASP A 19 6.18 -4.25 -1.72
C ASP A 19 7.21 -4.86 -2.67
N LEU A 20 8.50 -4.72 -2.33
CA LEU A 20 9.63 -5.24 -3.11
C LEU A 20 10.28 -6.47 -2.46
N SER A 21 9.64 -7.05 -1.43
CA SER A 21 10.16 -8.17 -0.64
C SER A 21 10.24 -9.50 -1.43
N GLY A 22 9.61 -9.59 -2.60
CA GLY A 22 9.57 -10.79 -3.45
C GLY A 22 10.80 -11.06 -4.33
N ALA A 23 11.83 -10.22 -4.28
CA ALA A 23 12.99 -10.37 -5.17
C ALA A 23 13.85 -11.62 -4.87
N THR A 24 13.72 -12.21 -3.67
CA THR A 24 14.45 -13.42 -3.30
C THR A 24 13.50 -14.57 -3.03
N LYS A 25 13.80 -15.74 -3.60
CA LYS A 25 13.19 -16.99 -3.16
C LYS A 25 13.70 -17.24 -1.74
N GLY A 26 12.86 -17.01 -0.73
CA GLY A 26 13.25 -17.14 0.68
C GLY A 26 13.99 -18.46 0.97
N GLN A 27 14.75 -18.50 2.06
CA GLN A 27 15.69 -19.59 2.35
C GLN A 27 15.07 -20.99 2.24
N LEU A 28 13.81 -21.15 2.67
CA LEU A 28 13.07 -22.42 2.59
C LEU A 28 12.81 -22.87 1.15
N GLN A 29 12.42 -21.96 0.26
CA GLN A 29 12.20 -22.26 -1.15
C GLN A 29 13.52 -22.62 -1.84
N ALA A 30 14.60 -21.90 -1.53
CA ALA A 30 15.93 -22.21 -2.02
C ALA A 30 16.43 -23.60 -1.52
N TRP A 31 16.05 -24.01 -0.31
CA TRP A 31 16.35 -25.35 0.20
C TRP A 31 15.53 -26.44 -0.50
N LEU A 32 14.25 -26.19 -0.77
CA LEU A 32 13.39 -27.12 -1.49
C LEU A 32 13.88 -27.37 -2.92
N GLU A 33 14.32 -26.32 -3.62
CA GLU A 33 14.87 -26.44 -4.98
C GLU A 33 16.23 -27.18 -5.03
N ASN A 34 17.01 -27.12 -3.95
CA ASN A 34 18.28 -27.85 -3.81
C ASN A 34 18.13 -29.23 -3.13
N ALA A 35 16.94 -29.56 -2.63
CA ALA A 35 16.68 -30.86 -2.06
C ALA A 35 16.74 -31.91 -3.18
N GLN A 36 17.72 -32.81 -3.11
CA GLN A 36 17.75 -33.97 -4.00
C GLN A 36 16.47 -34.78 -3.77
N LEU A 37 15.65 -34.92 -4.82
CA LEU A 37 14.43 -35.73 -4.79
C LEU A 37 14.81 -37.19 -4.49
N TYR A 38 14.55 -37.65 -3.26
CA TYR A 38 14.73 -39.04 -2.88
C TYR A 38 13.59 -39.87 -3.48
N THR A 39 13.89 -40.68 -4.47
CA THR A 39 12.93 -41.62 -5.05
C THR A 39 13.39 -43.06 -4.77
N LYS A 40 12.47 -44.02 -4.83
CA LYS A 40 12.81 -45.45 -4.65
C LYS A 40 13.89 -45.92 -5.63
N ASN A 41 13.95 -45.34 -6.83
CA ASN A 41 14.92 -45.68 -7.88
C ASN A 41 16.28 -44.97 -7.70
N TYR A 42 16.32 -43.84 -7.01
CA TYR A 42 17.55 -43.08 -6.74
C TYR A 42 17.70 -42.78 -5.24
N PRO A 43 18.01 -43.80 -4.42
CA PRO A 43 18.20 -43.59 -2.99
C PRO A 43 19.47 -42.77 -2.71
N ARG A 44 19.39 -41.85 -1.74
CA ARG A 44 20.52 -41.07 -1.25
C ARG A 44 21.65 -41.99 -0.82
N LYS A 45 22.83 -41.86 -1.45
CA LYS A 45 24.05 -42.54 -1.02
C LYS A 45 24.51 -41.95 0.31
N LYS A 46 24.43 -42.73 1.39
CA LYS A 46 24.92 -42.31 2.71
C LYS A 46 26.45 -42.34 2.73
N GLN A 47 27.06 -41.24 3.15
CA GLN A 47 28.51 -41.18 3.30
C GLN A 47 28.95 -42.11 4.43
N ARG A 48 29.95 -42.96 4.15
CA ARG A 48 30.59 -43.81 5.15
C ARG A 48 31.97 -43.26 5.42
N ILE A 49 32.26 -42.97 6.68
CA ILE A 49 33.57 -42.47 7.12
C ILE A 49 34.18 -43.55 8.01
N ARG A 50 35.49 -43.74 7.89
CA ARG A 50 36.24 -44.62 8.77
C ARG A 50 36.50 -43.88 10.07
N ASP A 51 36.07 -44.44 11.19
CA ASP A 51 36.44 -43.92 12.49
C ASP A 51 37.93 -44.21 12.73
N GLU A 52 38.72 -43.16 12.96
CA GLU A 52 40.16 -43.24 13.14
C GLU A 52 40.53 -44.01 14.41
N VAL A 53 39.67 -44.00 15.43
CA VAL A 53 39.94 -44.63 16.74
C VAL A 53 39.51 -46.10 16.76
N THR A 54 38.32 -46.42 16.25
CA THR A 54 37.81 -47.81 16.27
C THR A 54 38.10 -48.59 14.98
N GLY A 55 38.56 -47.91 13.91
CA GLY A 55 38.88 -48.51 12.61
C GLY A 55 37.66 -49.01 11.81
N LYS A 56 36.44 -48.88 12.37
CA LYS A 56 35.19 -49.35 11.76
C LYS A 56 34.61 -48.31 10.81
N MET A 57 33.93 -48.77 9.76
CA MET A 57 33.22 -47.91 8.82
C MET A 57 31.86 -47.52 9.39
N ILE A 58 31.71 -46.26 9.80
CA ILE A 58 30.46 -45.72 10.36
C ILE A 58 29.67 -45.03 9.25
N THR A 59 28.37 -45.31 9.19
CA THR A 59 27.44 -44.61 8.29
C THR A 59 26.92 -43.35 8.96
N LEU A 60 27.24 -42.18 8.42
CA LEU A 60 26.68 -40.91 8.89
C LEU A 60 25.23 -40.83 8.43
N ASN A 61 24.28 -40.93 9.37
CA ASN A 61 22.86 -40.87 9.05
C ASN A 61 22.41 -39.45 8.65
N ASN A 62 23.11 -38.41 9.14
CA ASN A 62 22.93 -37.01 8.76
C ASN A 62 24.29 -36.37 8.51
N PRO A 63 24.94 -36.60 7.35
CA PRO A 63 26.08 -35.76 6.99
C PRO A 63 25.60 -34.30 6.91
N PRO A 64 26.42 -33.32 7.33
CA PRO A 64 26.07 -31.92 7.19
C PRO A 64 25.65 -31.67 5.74
N ILE A 65 24.46 -31.12 5.55
CA ILE A 65 23.95 -30.80 4.23
C ILE A 65 24.88 -29.73 3.68
N ALA A 66 25.50 -29.99 2.52
CA ALA A 66 26.28 -28.98 1.82
C ALA A 66 25.33 -27.87 1.37
N GLY A 67 25.14 -26.87 2.23
CA GLY A 67 24.39 -25.67 1.90
C GLY A 67 25.18 -24.90 0.87
N LYS A 68 24.83 -25.03 -0.42
CA LYS A 68 25.24 -24.03 -1.39
C LYS A 68 24.59 -22.72 -0.97
N GLN A 69 25.41 -21.70 -0.80
CA GLN A 69 24.91 -20.36 -0.57
C GLN A 69 23.89 -20.05 -1.67
N SER A 70 22.66 -19.67 -1.29
CA SER A 70 21.56 -19.42 -2.22
C SER A 70 21.74 -18.14 -3.06
N LEU A 71 22.96 -17.58 -3.08
CA LEU A 71 23.30 -16.42 -3.88
C LEU A 71 23.36 -16.82 -5.35
N ALA A 72 22.47 -16.26 -6.17
CA ALA A 72 22.48 -16.44 -7.62
C ALA A 72 23.78 -15.92 -8.28
N LYS A 73 24.48 -14.99 -7.62
CA LYS A 73 25.81 -14.45 -7.96
C LYS A 73 26.48 -14.05 -6.64
N GLY A 74 27.75 -14.36 -6.40
CA GLY A 74 28.47 -14.19 -5.12
C GLY A 74 28.61 -12.77 -4.55
N SER A 75 27.74 -11.82 -4.94
CA SER A 75 27.60 -10.49 -4.34
C SER A 75 26.64 -10.52 -3.14
N ALA A 76 26.92 -9.69 -2.13
CA ALA A 76 26.02 -9.52 -1.00
C ALA A 76 24.62 -9.03 -1.44
N ILE A 77 23.57 -9.60 -0.87
CA ILE A 77 22.20 -9.08 -1.01
C ILE A 77 22.11 -7.82 -0.16
N PRO A 78 21.76 -6.65 -0.73
CA PRO A 78 21.59 -5.44 0.05
C PRO A 78 20.39 -5.60 1.00
N LEU A 79 20.57 -5.25 2.28
CA LEU A 79 19.50 -5.30 3.28
C LEU A 79 18.35 -4.34 2.96
N VAL A 80 18.65 -3.25 2.26
CA VAL A 80 17.69 -2.24 1.79
C VAL A 80 17.93 -2.05 0.31
N GLN A 81 16.90 -2.21 -0.51
CA GLN A 81 17.06 -2.01 -1.96
C GLN A 81 17.31 -0.52 -2.26
N PRO A 82 18.08 -0.19 -3.32
CA PRO A 82 18.32 1.21 -3.71
C PRO A 82 17.03 2.01 -3.95
N VAL A 83 15.99 1.36 -4.48
CA VAL A 83 14.66 1.97 -4.70
C VAL A 83 13.99 2.33 -3.37
N GLU A 84 14.01 1.41 -2.40
CA GLU A 84 13.46 1.66 -1.06
C GLU A 84 14.21 2.77 -0.33
N TYR A 85 15.54 2.77 -0.45
CA TYR A 85 16.38 3.81 0.14
C TYR A 85 16.09 5.19 -0.45
N SER A 86 16.08 5.32 -1.78
CA SER A 86 15.84 6.59 -2.46
C SER A 86 14.42 7.14 -2.23
N THR A 87 13.42 6.25 -2.11
CA THR A 87 12.02 6.62 -1.86
C THR A 87 11.66 6.71 -0.37
N SER A 88 12.56 6.33 0.55
CA SER A 88 12.33 6.37 2.00
C SER A 88 11.84 7.74 2.51
N SER A 89 12.33 8.84 1.92
CA SER A 89 11.89 10.20 2.25
C SER A 89 10.38 10.41 2.02
N TRP A 90 9.81 9.77 1.01
CA TRP A 90 8.37 9.82 0.74
C TRP A 90 7.58 9.01 1.77
N ARG A 91 8.05 7.81 2.15
CA ARG A 91 7.41 7.00 3.20
C ARG A 91 7.37 7.75 4.53
N ARG A 92 8.48 8.37 4.93
CA ARG A 92 8.57 9.16 6.17
C ARG A 92 7.63 10.36 6.16
N ALA A 93 7.56 11.09 5.05
CA ALA A 93 6.63 12.20 4.89
C ALA A 93 5.17 11.74 4.95
N LEU A 94 4.83 10.66 4.24
CA LEU A 94 3.49 10.07 4.22
C LEU A 94 3.01 9.64 5.61
N LEU A 95 3.86 8.91 6.35
CA LEU A 95 3.52 8.40 7.68
C LEU A 95 3.43 9.48 8.76
N SER A 96 4.02 10.66 8.50
CA SER A 96 3.93 11.83 9.40
C SER A 96 2.68 12.68 9.22
N LEU A 97 1.85 12.39 8.21
CA LEU A 97 0.64 13.17 7.95
C LEU A 97 -0.48 12.86 8.94
N GLU A 98 -1.44 13.79 9.00
CA GLU A 98 -2.72 13.61 9.67
C GLU A 98 -3.43 12.33 9.18
N GLU A 99 -4.17 11.69 10.09
CA GLU A 99 -4.69 10.33 9.91
C GLU A 99 -5.53 10.16 8.63
N HIS A 100 -6.41 11.12 8.32
CA HIS A 100 -7.27 11.07 7.14
C HIS A 100 -6.48 11.25 5.82
N ASN A 101 -5.48 12.13 5.80
CA ASN A 101 -4.61 12.34 4.64
C ASN A 101 -3.74 11.11 4.39
N LYS A 102 -3.13 10.57 5.44
CA LYS A 102 -2.34 9.34 5.39
C LYS A 102 -3.17 8.15 4.92
N ALA A 103 -4.35 7.95 5.51
CA ALA A 103 -5.26 6.87 5.16
C ALA A 103 -5.72 6.95 3.71
N TRP A 104 -6.07 8.15 3.22
CA TRP A 104 -6.45 8.35 1.81
C TRP A 104 -5.33 7.96 0.85
N LEU A 105 -4.10 8.42 1.10
CA LEU A 105 -2.98 8.17 0.23
C LEU A 105 -2.54 6.70 0.24
N LEU A 106 -2.52 6.04 1.40
CA LEU A 106 -2.24 4.61 1.48
C LEU A 106 -3.33 3.81 0.77
N TRP A 107 -4.60 4.13 1.00
CA TRP A 107 -5.69 3.41 0.35
C TRP A 107 -5.72 3.54 -1.17
N ASN A 108 -5.31 4.70 -1.72
CA ASN A 108 -5.29 4.92 -3.16
C ASN A 108 -4.01 4.45 -3.85
N TYR A 109 -2.85 4.62 -3.21
CA TYR A 109 -1.55 4.48 -3.88
C TYR A 109 -0.67 3.33 -3.36
N SER A 110 -0.99 2.71 -2.21
CA SER A 110 -0.15 1.64 -1.62
C SER A 110 -0.71 0.23 -1.77
N GLU A 111 -1.62 0.02 -2.73
CA GLU A 111 -2.39 -1.24 -2.94
C GLU A 111 -3.02 -1.82 -1.67
N ASN A 112 -3.10 -1.03 -0.59
CA ASN A 112 -3.46 -1.51 0.72
C ASN A 112 -4.98 -1.51 0.82
N THR A 113 -5.54 -2.71 0.96
CA THR A 113 -6.99 -2.94 1.05
C THR A 113 -7.51 -2.85 2.48
N CYS A 114 -6.72 -2.36 3.44
CA CYS A 114 -7.13 -2.23 4.83
C CYS A 114 -8.44 -1.45 4.96
N TRP A 115 -9.40 -2.07 5.63
CA TRP A 115 -10.74 -1.52 5.84
C TRP A 115 -10.71 -0.25 6.72
N GLU A 116 -9.79 -0.17 7.68
CA GLU A 116 -9.70 0.94 8.62
C GLU A 116 -9.43 2.28 7.92
N TYR A 117 -8.64 2.29 6.86
CA TYR A 117 -8.41 3.50 6.07
C TYR A 117 -9.70 4.01 5.41
N GLN A 118 -10.56 3.10 4.94
CA GLN A 118 -11.84 3.46 4.36
C GLN A 118 -12.78 4.06 5.40
N VAL A 119 -12.82 3.48 6.61
CA VAL A 119 -13.59 4.02 7.74
C VAL A 119 -13.12 5.41 8.12
N THR A 120 -11.82 5.62 8.27
CA THR A 120 -11.24 6.91 8.66
C THR A 120 -11.58 8.00 7.64
N VAL A 121 -11.37 7.73 6.35
CA VAL A 121 -11.58 8.72 5.29
C VAL A 121 -13.07 9.02 5.11
N THR A 122 -13.94 8.00 5.12
CA THR A 122 -15.38 8.24 4.97
C THR A 122 -15.97 8.94 6.19
N ARG A 123 -15.48 8.66 7.40
CA ARG A 123 -15.88 9.39 8.62
C ARG A 123 -15.51 10.87 8.52
N TRP A 124 -14.26 11.18 8.15
CA TRP A 124 -13.82 12.56 7.95
C TRP A 124 -14.65 13.28 6.88
N ALA A 125 -14.88 12.62 5.75
CA ALA A 125 -15.67 13.20 4.66
C ALA A 125 -17.12 13.42 5.08
N TRP A 126 -17.69 12.50 5.87
CA TRP A 126 -19.04 12.63 6.41
C TRP A 126 -19.14 13.80 7.37
N GLU A 127 -18.18 13.99 8.27
CA GLU A 127 -18.14 15.13 9.19
C GLU A 127 -18.09 16.47 8.42
N LYS A 128 -17.25 16.57 7.38
CA LYS A 128 -17.19 17.75 6.49
C LYS A 128 -18.48 17.98 5.72
N PHE A 129 -19.12 16.91 5.26
CA PHE A 129 -20.38 17.00 4.52
C PHE A 129 -21.56 17.33 5.45
N SER A 130 -21.60 16.79 6.66
CA SER A 130 -22.66 17.06 7.63
C SER A 130 -22.70 18.51 8.05
N GLN A 131 -21.54 19.18 8.14
CA GLN A 131 -21.47 20.63 8.39
C GLN A 131 -22.21 21.45 7.32
N GLN A 132 -22.24 20.99 6.07
CA GLN A 132 -22.98 21.67 4.99
C GLN A 132 -24.49 21.39 5.02
N LEU A 133 -24.91 20.38 5.79
CA LEU A 133 -26.30 20.05 6.04
C LEU A 133 -26.83 20.70 7.32
N GLU A 134 -25.96 21.27 8.17
CA GLU A 134 -26.37 22.02 9.35
C GLU A 134 -27.31 23.17 8.95
N GLY A 135 -28.47 23.24 9.61
CA GLY A 135 -29.55 24.18 9.29
C GLY A 135 -30.57 23.70 8.25
N LYS A 136 -30.32 22.60 7.52
CA LYS A 136 -31.28 22.02 6.57
C LYS A 136 -32.07 20.88 7.21
N ARG A 137 -33.40 20.94 7.13
CA ARG A 137 -34.26 19.82 7.55
C ARG A 137 -34.22 18.71 6.50
N VAL A 138 -33.46 17.65 6.79
CA VAL A 138 -33.37 16.46 5.95
C VAL A 138 -34.14 15.30 6.59
N ALA A 139 -34.98 14.63 5.81
CA ALA A 139 -35.71 13.46 6.28
C ALA A 139 -34.77 12.31 6.69
N LYS A 140 -35.11 11.57 7.75
CA LYS A 140 -34.29 10.46 8.29
C LYS A 140 -33.91 9.42 7.23
N LYS A 141 -34.84 9.09 6.32
CA LYS A 141 -34.62 8.15 5.21
C LYS A 141 -33.57 8.66 4.21
N THR A 142 -33.65 9.94 3.86
CA THR A 142 -32.68 10.60 2.97
C THR A 142 -31.30 10.66 3.62
N LEU A 143 -31.23 10.98 4.91
CA LEU A 143 -29.97 11.01 5.65
C LEU A 143 -29.29 9.63 5.70
N ALA A 144 -30.05 8.57 5.97
CA ALA A 144 -29.53 7.19 5.94
C ALA A 144 -28.95 6.82 4.57
N ARG A 145 -29.62 7.23 3.48
CA ARG A 145 -29.13 7.06 2.11
C ARG A 145 -27.87 7.87 1.84
N LEU A 146 -27.81 9.13 2.27
CA LEU A 146 -26.60 9.95 2.12
C LEU A 146 -25.39 9.35 2.85
N ARG A 147 -25.60 8.72 4.01
CA ARG A 147 -24.52 7.99 4.71
C ARG A 147 -23.98 6.82 3.91
N GLN A 148 -24.81 6.10 3.17
CA GLN A 148 -24.35 5.03 2.27
C GLN A 148 -23.66 5.62 1.04
N LEU A 149 -24.22 6.70 0.51
CA LEU A 149 -23.73 7.37 -0.69
C LEU A 149 -22.29 7.88 -0.55
N ILE A 150 -21.88 8.30 0.64
CA ILE A 150 -20.51 8.80 0.85
C ILE A 150 -19.45 7.70 0.70
N TRP A 151 -19.80 6.45 1.02
CA TRP A 151 -18.91 5.30 0.79
C TRP A 151 -18.74 5.04 -0.70
N LEU A 152 -19.84 5.07 -1.46
CA LEU A 152 -19.81 4.93 -2.91
C LEU A 152 -19.00 6.06 -3.55
N ALA A 153 -19.13 7.30 -3.04
CA ALA A 153 -18.37 8.44 -3.55
C ALA A 153 -16.85 8.27 -3.33
N ALA A 154 -16.44 7.71 -2.19
CA ALA A 154 -15.03 7.42 -1.92
C ALA A 154 -14.46 6.38 -2.91
N GLN A 155 -15.21 5.31 -3.15
CA GLN A 155 -14.85 4.25 -4.09
C GLN A 155 -14.80 4.77 -5.54
N ASP A 156 -15.76 5.60 -5.91
CA ASP A 156 -15.86 6.18 -7.25
C ASP A 156 -14.68 7.10 -7.56
N VAL A 157 -14.32 7.97 -6.62
CA VAL A 157 -13.16 8.86 -6.80
C VAL A 157 -11.86 8.05 -6.84
N LYS A 158 -11.72 7.00 -6.03
CA LYS A 158 -10.59 6.07 -6.13
C LYS A 158 -10.51 5.40 -7.50
N ALA A 159 -11.64 4.94 -8.05
CA ALA A 159 -11.69 4.35 -9.39
C ALA A 159 -11.29 5.37 -10.47
N GLU A 160 -11.80 6.60 -10.39
CA GLU A 160 -11.43 7.70 -11.28
C GLU A 160 -9.93 8.00 -11.25
N LEU A 161 -9.34 8.08 -10.05
CA LEU A 161 -7.90 8.32 -9.87
C LEU A 161 -7.05 7.17 -10.42
N ALA A 162 -7.53 5.94 -10.32
CA ALA A 162 -6.90 4.75 -10.89
C ALA A 162 -7.17 4.59 -12.40
N ARG A 163 -7.86 5.54 -13.04
CA ARG A 163 -8.30 5.49 -14.44
C ARG A 163 -9.12 4.23 -14.78
N ARG A 164 -9.93 3.78 -13.82
CA ARG A 164 -10.88 2.68 -13.96
C ARG A 164 -12.28 3.23 -14.21
N GLU A 165 -13.20 2.34 -14.57
CA GLU A 165 -14.61 2.70 -14.77
C GLU A 165 -15.23 3.25 -13.49
N THR A 166 -15.89 4.39 -13.61
CA THR A 166 -16.66 5.05 -12.55
C THR A 166 -18.12 4.67 -12.63
N TYR A 167 -18.87 4.83 -11.54
CA TYR A 167 -20.28 4.49 -11.53
C TYR A 167 -21.10 5.39 -12.46
N GLU A 168 -21.97 4.78 -13.26
CA GLU A 168 -22.99 5.50 -14.01
C GLU A 168 -24.14 5.92 -13.09
N TYR A 169 -24.77 7.06 -13.37
CA TYR A 169 -25.90 7.55 -12.58
C TYR A 169 -27.08 6.57 -12.51
N GLN A 170 -27.28 5.75 -13.54
CA GLN A 170 -28.31 4.72 -13.53
C GLN A 170 -28.01 3.64 -12.47
N THR A 171 -26.77 3.14 -12.46
CA THR A 171 -26.32 2.15 -11.47
C THR A 171 -26.35 2.71 -10.05
N LEU A 172 -26.03 3.98 -9.85
CA LEU A 172 -26.11 4.62 -8.53
C LEU A 172 -27.56 4.74 -8.02
N ALA A 173 -28.50 5.07 -8.90
CA ALA A 173 -29.91 5.12 -8.53
C ALA A 173 -30.43 3.75 -8.10
N GLU A 174 -30.03 2.68 -8.82
CA GLU A 174 -30.35 1.29 -8.49
C GLU A 174 -29.73 0.85 -7.16
N LEU A 175 -28.43 1.11 -6.94
CA LEU A 175 -27.73 0.79 -5.68
C LEU A 175 -28.36 1.49 -4.47
N MET A 176 -28.89 2.70 -4.67
CA MET A 176 -29.58 3.45 -3.61
C MET A 176 -31.07 3.07 -3.46
N GLY A 177 -31.61 2.22 -4.34
CA GLY A 177 -33.02 1.84 -4.38
C GLY A 177 -33.94 3.03 -4.61
N VAL A 178 -33.60 3.90 -5.56
CA VAL A 178 -34.32 5.13 -5.90
C VAL A 178 -34.62 5.18 -7.40
N ALA A 179 -35.77 5.72 -7.79
CA ALA A 179 -36.09 6.01 -9.19
C ALA A 179 -35.09 7.01 -9.80
N LYS A 180 -34.88 6.92 -11.12
CA LYS A 180 -33.96 7.78 -11.87
C LYS A 180 -34.30 9.28 -11.73
N SER A 181 -35.59 9.64 -11.73
CA SER A 181 -36.05 11.03 -11.54
C SER A 181 -35.67 11.59 -10.17
N THR A 182 -35.90 10.82 -9.11
CA THR A 182 -35.54 11.23 -7.75
C THR A 182 -34.01 11.31 -7.56
N TRP A 183 -33.24 10.48 -8.25
CA TRP A 183 -31.78 10.60 -8.26
C TRP A 183 -31.33 11.95 -8.81
N THR A 184 -31.80 12.31 -10.00
CA THR A 184 -31.43 13.58 -10.67
C THR A 184 -31.89 14.80 -9.87
N GLU A 185 -33.08 14.76 -9.28
CA GLU A 185 -33.64 15.90 -8.57
C GLU A 185 -33.02 16.11 -7.17
N THR A 186 -32.77 15.03 -6.42
CA THR A 186 -32.41 15.13 -4.99
C THR A 186 -30.98 14.75 -4.70
N TYR A 187 -30.48 13.63 -5.25
CA TYR A 187 -29.20 13.05 -4.83
C TYR A 187 -28.01 13.49 -5.68
N MET A 188 -28.24 13.89 -6.94
CA MET A 188 -27.18 14.28 -7.86
C MET A 188 -26.31 15.43 -7.34
N SER A 189 -26.93 16.45 -6.75
CA SER A 189 -26.19 17.59 -6.18
C SER A 189 -25.32 17.17 -4.99
N HIS A 190 -25.88 16.38 -4.07
CA HIS A 190 -25.15 15.83 -2.93
C HIS A 190 -24.00 14.91 -3.36
N TRP A 191 -24.22 14.07 -4.37
CA TRP A 191 -23.21 13.20 -4.96
C TRP A 191 -22.00 13.98 -5.47
N LEU A 192 -22.24 15.02 -6.27
CA LEU A 192 -21.17 15.87 -6.81
C LEU A 192 -20.37 16.55 -5.70
N VAL A 193 -21.05 17.03 -4.66
CA VAL A 193 -20.40 17.63 -3.48
C VAL A 193 -19.52 16.60 -2.76
N MET A 194 -20.02 15.39 -2.50
CA MET A 194 -19.25 14.33 -1.85
C MET A 194 -18.01 13.95 -2.67
N ARG A 195 -18.15 13.76 -3.99
CA ARG A 195 -17.02 13.50 -4.88
C ARG A 195 -15.99 14.62 -4.85
N ASN A 196 -16.44 15.87 -4.91
CA ASN A 196 -15.56 17.02 -4.85
C ASN A 196 -14.80 17.10 -3.53
N SER A 197 -15.40 16.70 -2.40
CA SER A 197 -14.69 16.60 -1.12
C SER A 197 -13.53 15.61 -1.18
N PHE A 198 -13.70 14.44 -1.80
CA PHE A 198 -12.61 13.47 -1.96
C PHE A 198 -11.55 13.92 -2.98
N LYS A 199 -11.94 14.59 -4.07
CA LYS A 199 -10.97 15.17 -5.04
C LYS A 199 -10.11 16.26 -4.40
N ARG A 200 -10.71 17.08 -3.53
CA ARG A 200 -10.00 18.08 -2.73
C ARG A 200 -9.08 17.42 -1.72
N LEU A 201 -9.58 16.42 -0.99
CA LEU A 201 -8.77 15.61 -0.06
C LEU A 201 -7.53 15.03 -0.74
N ASP A 202 -7.67 14.47 -1.96
CA ASP A 202 -6.53 13.95 -2.71
C ASP A 202 -5.49 15.04 -3.00
N SER A 203 -5.93 16.18 -3.52
CA SER A 203 -5.06 17.30 -3.86
C SER A 203 -4.35 17.85 -2.61
N ASP A 204 -5.09 18.04 -1.53
CA ASP A 204 -4.58 18.57 -0.26
C ASP A 204 -3.60 17.60 0.41
N ALA A 205 -3.89 16.30 0.37
CA ALA A 205 -3.02 15.26 0.90
C ALA A 205 -1.69 15.19 0.13
N LEU A 206 -1.74 15.25 -1.21
CA LEU A 206 -0.53 15.26 -2.06
C LEU A 206 0.33 16.52 -1.83
N ILE A 207 -0.31 17.68 -1.68
CA ILE A 207 0.37 18.92 -1.31
C ILE A 207 1.01 18.79 0.07
N SER A 208 0.29 18.22 1.04
CA SER A 208 0.76 18.05 2.41
C SER A 208 1.95 17.10 2.50
N VAL A 209 1.95 15.96 1.78
CA VAL A 209 3.13 15.07 1.71
C VAL A 209 4.31 15.83 1.14
N THR A 210 4.11 16.58 0.05
CA THR A 210 5.19 17.30 -0.61
C THR A 210 5.82 18.33 0.33
N ARG A 211 5.00 19.10 1.05
CA ARG A 211 5.44 20.07 2.05
C ARG A 211 6.18 19.39 3.20
N SER A 212 5.61 18.33 3.77
CA SER A 212 6.23 17.55 4.86
C SER A 212 7.58 16.99 4.42
N ARG A 213 7.67 16.39 3.23
CA ARG A 213 8.94 15.89 2.68
C ARG A 213 9.97 17.01 2.51
N SER A 214 9.57 18.16 1.96
CA SER A 214 10.47 19.29 1.78
C SER A 214 11.02 19.79 3.11
N GLN A 215 10.14 19.95 4.11
CA GLN A 215 10.52 20.34 5.46
C GLN A 215 11.45 19.32 6.10
N GLN A 216 11.11 18.02 6.06
CA GLN A 216 11.95 16.95 6.58
C GLN A 216 13.32 16.95 5.90
N LYS A 217 13.39 17.15 4.58
CA LYS A 217 14.67 17.24 3.87
C LYS A 217 15.49 18.43 4.32
N ALA A 218 14.89 19.62 4.44
CA ALA A 218 15.57 20.82 4.91
C ALA A 218 16.09 20.65 6.34
N THR A 219 15.28 20.11 7.26
CA THR A 219 15.68 19.86 8.65
C THR A 219 16.80 18.83 8.77
N ASN A 220 16.80 17.79 7.93
CA ASN A 220 17.84 16.77 7.93
C ASN A 220 19.06 17.15 7.07
N LEU A 221 19.06 18.32 6.42
CA LEU A 221 20.14 18.71 5.50
C LEU A 221 21.42 19.17 6.22
N ASP A 222 21.43 19.36 7.55
CA ASP A 222 22.68 19.65 8.28
C ASP A 222 22.62 19.42 9.81
N ILE A 223 23.14 18.28 10.27
CA ILE A 223 23.85 18.10 11.57
C ILE A 223 24.88 16.95 11.41
N SER A 224 25.75 16.98 10.39
CA SER A 224 26.90 16.05 10.32
C SER A 224 28.05 16.54 9.45
N LEU A 225 28.32 17.84 9.41
CA LEU A 225 29.70 18.26 9.20
C LEU A 225 30.44 17.96 10.51
N ALA A 226 30.98 16.73 10.60
CA ALA A 226 31.98 16.41 11.62
C ALA A 226 33.00 17.54 11.60
N LYS A 227 33.14 18.26 12.71
CA LYS A 227 34.19 19.27 12.85
C LYS A 227 35.51 18.53 12.55
N PRO A 228 36.25 18.88 11.49
CA PRO A 228 37.56 18.31 11.29
C PRO A 228 38.41 18.75 12.50
N ASN A 229 38.99 17.76 13.19
CA ASN A 229 40.01 17.99 14.22
C ASN A 229 41.29 18.53 13.57
#